data_AF-A0A6J0ABV9-F1
#
_entry.id   AF-A0A6J0ABV9-F1
#
_cell.length_a   1.000
_cell.length_b   1.000
_cell.length_c   1.000
_cell.angle_alpha   90.00
_cell.angle_beta   90.00
_cell.angle_gamma   90.00
#
_symmetry.space_group_name_H-M   'P 1'
#
loop_
_entity.id
_entity.type
_entity.pdbx_description
1 polymer ?
#
loop_
_entity_poly.entity_id
_entity_poly.type
_entity_poly.pdbx_seq_one_letter_code
_entity_poly.pdbx_strand_id
1 'polypeptide(L)'
;MHDHFTNLYPQLIKNPSVMNKVQEFLTKQDQWTRNNSKYYKDDPFWRHTGYVMAQMDGLYVGAMKRAALEGTKPLTLFQIQFLNAVGDLLDLIPSFSPTKNSSLNSSKRWDMGHCSALIKVLPGFENIFFAHSSWYTYAAMLRIYKHWDFNIIDKDTSSSFLSFSSYPGFLESLDDFYILNSGLVLLQTTNSVYNKTLLKQVVPQSLLAWQRVRVANMMARDGKQWAEIFSKYNSGTYNNQYMVLDLKKVNLNYGLGKGTLYIVEQIPTYIEYSEQTDVLRRGYWPSYNIPFHEKIYNWSGYPLLAKKLGLEYSYDLSSRAKIFRRDQGEVTDMASMKYIMRYNNYMKEPYSRGDPCNTICCRQDLSSRNPSPGGCYDTKVADIYLASQSTAHAISGPTAEDGLPVFHWNRFNKTLHRGMPEVYNFDFITMKPIL
;
A
#
# COMPACT_ATOMS: atom_id res chain seq x y z
N MET A 1 -9.78 -16.22 4.83
CA MET A 1 -9.36 -16.18 3.40
C MET A 1 -10.56 -16.23 2.46
N HIS A 2 -11.43 -17.25 2.59
CA HIS A 2 -12.62 -17.38 1.73
C HIS A 2 -13.49 -16.12 1.71
N ASP A 3 -13.89 -15.61 2.88
CA ASP A 3 -14.69 -14.38 2.99
C ASP A 3 -14.02 -13.18 2.33
N HIS A 4 -12.71 -13.02 2.53
CA HIS A 4 -11.97 -11.90 1.96
C HIS A 4 -11.94 -11.98 0.42
N PHE A 5 -11.69 -13.17 -0.14
CA PHE A 5 -11.81 -13.41 -1.58
C PHE A 5 -13.23 -13.12 -2.08
N THR A 6 -14.27 -13.62 -1.39
CA THR A 6 -15.67 -13.39 -1.75
C THR A 6 -16.03 -11.89 -1.78
N ASN A 7 -15.50 -11.12 -0.84
CA ASN A 7 -15.76 -9.68 -0.77
C ASN A 7 -15.02 -8.90 -1.89
N LEU A 8 -13.76 -9.24 -2.15
CA LEU A 8 -12.90 -8.50 -3.09
C LEU A 8 -13.07 -8.89 -4.57
N TYR A 9 -13.28 -10.17 -4.87
CA TYR A 9 -13.41 -10.65 -6.24
C TYR A 9 -14.38 -9.81 -7.10
N PRO A 10 -15.63 -9.53 -6.67
CA PRO A 10 -16.57 -8.74 -7.46
C PRO A 10 -16.20 -7.23 -7.57
N GLN A 11 -15.27 -6.75 -6.74
CA GLN A 11 -14.79 -5.36 -6.81
C GLN A 11 -13.84 -5.16 -7.99
N LEU A 12 -13.00 -6.16 -8.26
CA LEU A 12 -11.96 -6.12 -9.31
C LEU A 12 -12.41 -6.79 -10.62
N ILE A 13 -13.06 -7.95 -10.53
CA ILE A 13 -13.44 -8.75 -11.70
C ILE A 13 -14.94 -8.61 -11.95
N LYS A 14 -15.27 -7.71 -12.88
CA LYS A 14 -16.68 -7.40 -13.25
C LYS A 14 -17.15 -8.13 -14.52
N ASN A 15 -16.24 -8.70 -15.30
CA ASN A 15 -16.56 -9.36 -16.58
C ASN A 15 -15.74 -10.66 -16.73
N PRO A 16 -16.36 -11.79 -17.13
CA PRO A 16 -15.68 -13.07 -17.36
C PRO A 16 -14.48 -13.00 -18.33
N SER A 17 -14.52 -12.15 -19.34
CA SER A 17 -13.41 -12.00 -20.29
C SER A 17 -12.14 -11.42 -19.66
N VAL A 18 -12.28 -10.51 -18.68
CA VAL A 18 -11.16 -9.97 -17.90
C VAL A 18 -10.57 -11.07 -17.01
N MET A 19 -11.42 -11.91 -16.42
CA MET A 19 -11.00 -13.03 -15.59
C MET A 19 -10.06 -13.98 -16.36
N ASN A 20 -10.44 -14.37 -17.57
CA ASN A 20 -9.61 -15.27 -18.40
C ASN A 20 -8.23 -14.67 -18.69
N LYS A 21 -8.15 -13.37 -19.02
CA LYS A 21 -6.88 -12.68 -19.27
C LYS A 21 -6.00 -12.59 -18.01
N VAL A 22 -6.61 -12.28 -16.86
CA VAL A 22 -5.92 -12.25 -15.56
C VAL A 22 -5.37 -13.63 -15.22
N GLN A 23 -6.18 -14.68 -15.35
CA GLN A 23 -5.76 -16.05 -15.07
C GLN A 23 -4.62 -16.50 -16.00
N GLU A 24 -4.71 -16.20 -17.29
CA GLU A 24 -3.64 -16.50 -18.25
C GLU A 24 -2.34 -15.78 -17.90
N PHE A 25 -2.41 -14.49 -17.57
CA PHE A 25 -1.23 -13.70 -17.19
C PHE A 25 -0.58 -14.23 -15.92
N LEU A 26 -1.35 -14.43 -14.84
CA LEU A 26 -0.82 -14.93 -13.57
C LEU A 26 -0.25 -16.34 -13.71
N THR A 27 -0.84 -17.19 -14.55
CA THR A 27 -0.30 -18.53 -14.84
C THR A 27 1.07 -18.43 -15.51
N LYS A 28 1.20 -17.61 -16.56
CA LYS A 28 2.48 -17.41 -17.27
C LYS A 28 3.53 -16.78 -16.36
N GLN A 29 3.13 -15.83 -15.53
CA GLN A 29 4.00 -15.13 -14.58
C GLN A 29 4.52 -16.05 -13.47
N ASP A 30 3.65 -16.88 -12.90
CA ASP A 30 4.03 -17.88 -11.89
C ASP A 30 4.99 -18.93 -12.47
N GLN A 31 4.70 -19.45 -13.67
CA GLN A 31 5.59 -20.38 -14.37
C GLN A 31 6.96 -19.76 -14.64
N TRP A 32 7.00 -18.52 -15.16
CA TRP A 32 8.26 -17.82 -15.40
C TRP A 32 9.04 -17.61 -14.10
N THR A 33 8.37 -17.16 -13.03
CA THR A 33 8.98 -16.95 -11.72
C THR A 33 9.61 -18.25 -11.19
N ARG A 34 8.86 -19.34 -11.18
CA ARG A 34 9.33 -20.64 -10.67
C ARG A 34 10.48 -21.21 -11.50
N ASN A 35 10.42 -21.07 -12.82
CA ASN A 35 11.50 -21.51 -13.70
C ASN A 35 12.81 -20.76 -13.41
N ASN A 36 12.74 -19.44 -13.23
CA ASN A 36 13.92 -18.64 -12.90
C ASN A 36 14.44 -18.95 -11.49
N SER A 37 13.58 -19.04 -10.47
CA SER A 37 14.00 -19.41 -9.11
C SER A 37 14.68 -20.79 -9.05
N LYS A 38 14.22 -21.73 -9.88
CA LYS A 38 14.83 -23.07 -9.99
C LYS A 38 16.18 -23.03 -10.73
N TYR A 39 16.26 -22.30 -11.84
CA TYR A 39 17.44 -22.25 -12.68
C TYR A 39 18.58 -21.44 -12.05
N TYR A 40 18.27 -20.31 -11.42
CA TYR A 40 19.22 -19.41 -10.77
C TYR A 40 19.26 -19.58 -9.24
N LYS A 41 19.14 -20.82 -8.74
CA LYS A 41 19.03 -21.11 -7.30
C LYS A 41 20.20 -20.60 -6.44
N ASP A 42 21.38 -20.43 -7.04
CA ASP A 42 22.58 -19.95 -6.35
C ASP A 42 22.66 -18.41 -6.30
N ASP A 43 21.91 -17.72 -7.18
CA ASP A 43 21.75 -16.27 -7.12
C ASP A 43 20.91 -15.90 -5.88
N PRO A 44 21.40 -15.01 -4.99
CA PRO A 44 20.69 -14.68 -3.76
C PRO A 44 19.29 -14.13 -3.99
N PHE A 45 19.09 -13.31 -5.03
CA PHE A 45 17.79 -12.70 -5.32
C PHE A 45 16.76 -13.75 -5.74
N TRP A 46 17.14 -14.66 -6.64
CA TRP A 46 16.27 -15.75 -7.08
C TRP A 46 16.02 -16.79 -5.99
N ARG A 47 17.00 -17.04 -5.13
CA ARG A 47 16.83 -17.89 -3.94
C ARG A 47 15.79 -17.30 -2.97
N HIS A 48 15.85 -15.99 -2.69
CA HIS A 48 14.87 -15.30 -1.84
C HIS A 48 13.49 -15.23 -2.49
N THR A 49 13.43 -15.07 -3.82
CA THR A 49 12.17 -15.21 -4.57
C THR A 49 11.61 -16.62 -4.41
N GLY A 50 12.47 -17.64 -4.42
CA GLY A 50 12.12 -19.03 -4.08
C GLY A 50 11.48 -19.17 -2.69
N TYR A 51 12.02 -18.52 -1.65
CA TYR A 51 11.42 -18.53 -0.30
C TYR A 51 10.01 -17.93 -0.29
N VAL A 52 9.80 -16.80 -0.98
CA VAL A 52 8.49 -16.15 -1.11
C VAL A 52 7.48 -17.10 -1.79
N MET A 53 7.88 -17.74 -2.88
CA MET A 53 7.01 -18.68 -3.60
C MET A 53 6.73 -19.95 -2.78
N ALA A 54 7.71 -20.46 -2.03
CA ALA A 54 7.52 -21.60 -1.13
C ALA A 54 6.52 -21.28 0.00
N GLN A 55 6.51 -20.04 0.50
CA GLN A 55 5.50 -19.60 1.48
C GLN A 55 4.08 -19.62 0.88
N MET A 56 3.92 -19.21 -0.39
CA MET A 56 2.63 -19.30 -1.09
C MET A 56 2.18 -20.76 -1.28
N ASP A 57 3.11 -21.66 -1.59
CA ASP A 57 2.83 -23.10 -1.68
C ASP A 57 2.35 -23.66 -0.32
N GLY A 58 3.03 -23.28 0.77
CA GLY A 58 2.64 -23.64 2.13
C GLY A 58 1.25 -23.12 2.50
N LEU A 59 0.93 -21.86 2.16
CA LEU A 59 -0.39 -21.28 2.37
C LEU A 59 -1.48 -22.06 1.62
N TYR A 60 -1.23 -22.42 0.36
CA TYR A 60 -2.16 -23.19 -0.46
C TYR A 60 -2.41 -24.59 0.11
N VAL A 61 -1.34 -25.33 0.45
CA VAL A 61 -1.46 -26.66 1.05
C VAL A 61 -2.17 -26.60 2.41
N GLY A 62 -1.85 -25.61 3.25
CA GLY A 62 -2.53 -25.39 4.52
C GLY A 62 -4.02 -25.09 4.36
N ALA A 63 -4.38 -24.22 3.41
CA ALA A 63 -5.76 -23.89 3.09
C ALA A 63 -6.55 -25.11 2.59
N MET A 64 -5.95 -25.92 1.71
CA MET A 64 -6.53 -27.17 1.21
C MET A 64 -6.80 -28.16 2.35
N LYS A 65 -5.82 -28.37 3.25
CA LYS A 65 -5.96 -29.27 4.40
C LYS A 65 -7.05 -28.80 5.35
N ARG A 66 -7.13 -27.49 5.62
CA ARG A 66 -8.17 -26.91 6.47
C ARG A 66 -9.56 -27.09 5.88
N ALA A 67 -9.73 -26.84 4.57
CA ALA A 67 -11.00 -27.02 3.89
C ALA A 67 -11.48 -28.48 3.93
N ALA A 68 -10.58 -29.44 3.75
CA ALA A 68 -10.89 -30.87 3.88
C ALA A 68 -11.38 -31.25 5.29
N LEU A 69 -10.75 -30.70 6.34
CA LEU A 69 -11.17 -30.93 7.73
C LEU A 69 -12.55 -30.34 8.04
N GLU A 70 -12.90 -29.23 7.42
CA GLU A 70 -14.19 -28.54 7.62
C GLU A 70 -15.29 -29.04 6.66
N GLY A 71 -14.98 -29.95 5.73
CA GLY A 71 -15.92 -30.39 4.69
C GLY A 71 -16.34 -29.28 3.73
N THR A 72 -15.49 -28.27 3.53
CA THR A 72 -15.76 -27.11 2.65
C THR A 72 -14.96 -27.16 1.35
N LYS A 73 -15.39 -26.40 0.34
CA LYS A 73 -14.66 -26.32 -0.93
C LYS A 73 -13.34 -25.55 -0.73
N PRO A 74 -12.18 -26.12 -1.07
CA PRO A 74 -10.90 -25.42 -0.95
C PRO A 74 -10.81 -24.25 -1.92
N LEU A 75 -10.04 -23.22 -1.53
CA LEU A 75 -9.63 -22.18 -2.46
C LEU A 75 -8.71 -22.79 -3.52
N THR A 76 -8.85 -22.38 -4.77
CA THR A 76 -7.93 -22.76 -5.84
C THR A 76 -6.62 -21.98 -5.71
N LEU A 77 -5.53 -22.49 -6.31
CA LEU A 77 -4.26 -21.76 -6.35
C LEU A 77 -4.43 -20.37 -6.98
N PHE A 78 -5.22 -20.26 -8.06
CA PHE A 78 -5.53 -18.98 -8.68
C PHE A 78 -6.20 -18.00 -7.72
N GLN A 79 -7.11 -18.46 -6.85
CA GLN A 79 -7.75 -17.58 -5.86
C GLN A 79 -6.75 -17.05 -4.83
N ILE A 80 -5.73 -17.84 -4.47
CA ILE A 80 -4.64 -17.37 -3.59
C ILE A 80 -3.72 -16.40 -4.33
N GLN A 81 -3.33 -16.70 -5.57
CA GLN A 81 -2.56 -15.79 -6.41
C GLN A 81 -3.31 -14.46 -6.61
N PHE A 82 -4.62 -14.52 -6.83
CA PHE A 82 -5.48 -13.34 -6.94
C PHE A 82 -5.40 -12.46 -5.69
N LEU A 83 -5.50 -13.05 -4.49
CA LEU A 83 -5.41 -12.31 -3.22
C LEU A 83 -4.06 -11.58 -3.11
N ASN A 84 -2.96 -12.26 -3.43
CA ASN A 84 -1.62 -11.66 -3.33
C ASN A 84 -1.33 -10.64 -4.43
N ALA A 85 -2.01 -10.75 -5.57
CA ALA A 85 -1.87 -9.83 -6.70
C ALA A 85 -2.83 -8.63 -6.66
N VAL A 86 -3.65 -8.44 -5.61
CA VAL A 86 -4.72 -7.41 -5.60
C VAL A 86 -4.21 -6.02 -5.99
N GLY A 87 -3.05 -5.59 -5.47
CA GLY A 87 -2.44 -4.31 -5.84
C GLY A 87 -1.99 -4.28 -7.31
N ASP A 88 -1.35 -5.35 -7.78
CA ASP A 88 -0.92 -5.49 -9.17
C ASP A 88 -2.09 -5.48 -10.17
N LEU A 89 -3.24 -6.05 -9.78
CA LEU A 89 -4.44 -6.10 -10.60
C LEU A 89 -5.00 -4.71 -10.93
N LEU A 90 -4.70 -3.70 -10.12
CA LEU A 90 -5.14 -2.31 -10.32
C LEU A 90 -4.55 -1.71 -11.60
N ASP A 91 -3.32 -2.10 -11.98
CA ASP A 91 -2.68 -1.69 -13.24
C ASP A 91 -2.80 -2.75 -14.34
N LEU A 92 -2.82 -4.03 -13.96
CA LEU A 92 -2.87 -5.15 -14.92
C LEU A 92 -4.21 -5.24 -15.64
N ILE A 93 -5.34 -5.06 -14.94
CA ILE A 93 -6.66 -5.12 -15.59
C ILE A 93 -6.81 -4.00 -16.64
N PRO A 94 -6.47 -2.74 -16.36
CA PRO A 94 -6.44 -1.68 -17.37
C PRO A 94 -5.48 -1.94 -18.55
N SER A 95 -4.36 -2.66 -18.35
CA SER A 95 -3.41 -2.93 -19.43
C SER A 95 -3.95 -3.87 -20.51
N PHE A 96 -4.86 -4.79 -20.15
CA PHE A 96 -5.46 -5.76 -21.06
C PHE A 96 -6.47 -5.22 -22.07
N SER A 97 -7.06 -4.07 -21.77
CA SER A 97 -8.17 -3.51 -22.53
C SER A 97 -8.09 -1.99 -22.50
N PRO A 98 -7.30 -1.36 -23.40
CA PRO A 98 -7.38 0.08 -23.61
C PRO A 98 -8.71 0.37 -24.31
N THR A 99 -9.83 0.44 -23.58
CA THR A 99 -11.10 0.84 -24.19
C THR A 99 -10.94 2.21 -24.83
N LYS A 100 -11.40 2.31 -26.08
CA LYS A 100 -11.74 3.58 -26.73
C LYS A 100 -12.76 4.27 -25.82
N ASN A 101 -12.47 5.51 -25.42
CA ASN A 101 -13.36 6.37 -24.63
C ASN A 101 -13.85 5.82 -23.28
N SER A 102 -12.96 5.32 -22.42
CA SER A 102 -13.19 5.54 -20.99
C SER A 102 -13.14 7.06 -20.77
N SER A 103 -14.29 7.72 -20.69
CA SER A 103 -14.32 9.14 -20.34
C SER A 103 -13.44 9.35 -19.10
N LEU A 104 -12.58 10.36 -19.11
CA LEU A 104 -11.79 10.76 -17.93
C LEU A 104 -12.65 11.02 -16.67
N ASN A 105 -13.99 10.98 -16.82
CA ASN A 105 -15.00 11.23 -15.81
C ASN A 105 -15.53 9.95 -15.12
N SER A 106 -15.14 8.74 -15.53
CA SER A 106 -15.83 7.50 -15.09
C SER A 106 -15.01 6.49 -14.27
N SER A 107 -13.72 6.71 -14.00
CA SER A 107 -12.98 5.87 -13.03
C SER A 107 -13.26 6.38 -11.62
N LYS A 108 -13.78 5.54 -10.73
CA LYS A 108 -13.94 5.93 -9.33
C LYS A 108 -12.55 6.13 -8.73
N ARG A 109 -12.39 7.12 -7.85
CA ARG A 109 -11.11 7.47 -7.22
C ARG A 109 -10.43 6.22 -6.62
N TRP A 110 -11.15 5.37 -5.90
CA TRP A 110 -10.64 4.13 -5.29
C TRP A 110 -10.51 2.91 -6.24
N ASP A 111 -10.89 3.00 -7.52
CA ASP A 111 -10.71 1.88 -8.46
C ASP A 111 -9.22 1.58 -8.73
N MET A 112 -8.31 2.52 -8.42
CA MET A 112 -6.85 2.39 -8.58
C MET A 112 -6.10 2.24 -7.24
N GLY A 113 -6.79 2.21 -6.10
CA GLY A 113 -6.18 2.32 -4.77
C GLY A 113 -5.63 3.73 -4.48
N HIS A 114 -5.77 4.19 -3.24
CA HIS A 114 -5.21 5.46 -2.77
C HIS A 114 -4.69 5.29 -1.34
N CYS A 115 -3.82 6.19 -0.88
CA CYS A 115 -3.33 6.19 0.50
C CYS A 115 -2.89 7.61 0.86
N SER A 116 -2.79 7.88 2.16
CA SER A 116 -2.06 9.04 2.68
C SER A 116 -0.98 8.53 3.62
N ALA A 117 0.24 9.02 3.49
CA ALA A 117 1.31 8.74 4.44
C ALA A 117 2.03 10.01 4.86
N LEU A 118 2.56 10.00 6.08
CA LEU A 118 3.33 11.10 6.64
C LEU A 118 4.48 10.53 7.47
N ILE A 119 5.69 11.00 7.20
CA ILE A 119 6.84 10.86 8.09
C ILE A 119 7.09 12.25 8.68
N LYS A 120 7.12 12.36 10.00
CA LYS A 120 7.25 13.63 10.73
C LYS A 120 8.39 13.53 11.71
N VAL A 121 9.35 14.46 11.62
CA VAL A 121 10.36 14.66 12.67
C VAL A 121 9.95 15.82 13.55
N LEU A 122 10.14 15.67 14.87
CA LEU A 122 9.88 16.72 15.85
C LEU A 122 10.94 17.84 15.79
N PRO A 123 10.63 19.06 16.28
CA PRO A 123 11.42 20.26 16.02
C PRO A 123 12.90 20.17 16.42
N GLY A 124 13.21 19.55 17.55
CA GLY A 124 14.57 19.30 18.04
C GLY A 124 15.07 17.87 17.74
N PHE A 125 14.40 17.14 16.84
CA PHE A 125 14.66 15.73 16.55
C PHE A 125 14.47 14.80 17.76
N GLU A 126 13.57 15.17 18.68
CA GLU A 126 13.26 14.43 19.90
C GLU A 126 12.59 13.09 19.61
N ASN A 127 11.87 13.03 18.49
CA ASN A 127 11.25 11.82 17.99
C ASN A 127 11.06 11.91 16.46
N ILE A 128 10.78 10.76 15.85
CA ILE A 128 10.34 10.63 14.47
C ILE A 128 9.11 9.72 14.42
N PHE A 129 8.00 10.25 13.92
CA PHE A 129 6.77 9.53 13.70
C PHE A 129 6.64 9.15 12.23
N PHE A 130 6.01 8.01 11.98
CA PHE A 130 5.66 7.57 10.64
C PHE A 130 4.31 6.89 10.68
N ALA A 131 3.45 7.28 9.74
CA ALA A 131 2.09 6.80 9.69
C ALA A 131 1.58 6.63 8.27
N HIS A 132 0.60 5.75 8.15
CA HIS A 132 -0.03 5.41 6.89
C HIS A 132 -1.53 5.16 7.10
N SER A 133 -2.36 5.79 6.27
CA SER A 133 -3.81 5.58 6.21
C SER A 133 -4.19 5.06 4.82
N SER A 134 -4.60 3.79 4.75
CA SER A 134 -4.97 3.13 3.50
C SER A 134 -6.33 3.59 3.01
N TRP A 135 -6.47 3.83 1.71
CA TRP A 135 -7.75 4.12 1.07
C TRP A 135 -8.08 3.13 -0.04
N TYR A 136 -9.14 2.36 0.14
CA TYR A 136 -9.62 1.46 -0.90
C TYR A 136 -11.11 1.16 -0.69
N THR A 137 -11.67 0.15 -1.36
CA THR A 137 -13.04 -0.28 -1.11
C THR A 137 -13.19 -0.75 0.34
N TYR A 138 -14.30 -0.38 0.98
CA TYR A 138 -14.61 -0.85 2.34
C TYR A 138 -14.83 -2.37 2.39
N ALA A 139 -15.09 -3.02 1.25
CA ALA A 139 -15.12 -4.48 1.14
C ALA A 139 -13.75 -5.15 1.40
N ALA A 140 -12.68 -4.37 1.58
CA ALA A 140 -11.37 -4.85 1.99
C ALA A 140 -11.18 -4.87 3.53
N MET A 141 -12.08 -4.30 4.33
CA MET A 141 -11.89 -4.07 5.78
C MET A 141 -11.86 -5.32 6.68
N LEU A 142 -11.73 -6.53 6.12
CA LEU A 142 -11.41 -7.72 6.91
C LEU A 142 -9.90 -7.77 7.13
N ARG A 143 -9.44 -7.27 8.28
CA ARG A 143 -8.01 -6.98 8.54
C ARG A 143 -7.34 -8.06 9.38
N ILE A 144 -6.03 -8.23 9.18
CA ILE A 144 -5.14 -8.98 10.06
C ILE A 144 -3.85 -8.18 10.20
N TYR A 145 -3.48 -7.80 11.43
CA TYR A 145 -2.13 -7.34 11.71
C TYR A 145 -1.23 -8.57 11.92
N LYS A 146 -0.07 -8.62 11.25
CA LYS A 146 0.78 -9.80 11.19
C LYS A 146 2.14 -9.51 11.82
N HIS A 147 2.61 -10.47 12.60
CA HIS A 147 3.96 -10.57 13.12
C HIS A 147 4.54 -11.87 12.61
N TRP A 148 5.60 -11.81 11.81
CA TRP A 148 6.30 -12.99 11.32
C TRP A 148 7.71 -12.99 11.85
N ASP A 149 8.10 -14.10 12.45
CA ASP A 149 9.47 -14.41 12.82
C ASP A 149 9.85 -15.71 12.10
N PHE A 150 10.70 -15.58 11.07
CA PHE A 150 11.18 -16.73 10.33
C PHE A 150 12.63 -17.00 10.71
N ASN A 151 12.93 -18.24 11.09
CA ASN A 151 14.30 -18.68 11.32
C ASN A 151 14.99 -19.03 9.98
N ILE A 152 15.09 -18.06 9.07
CA ILE A 152 15.79 -18.21 7.80
C ILE A 152 17.29 -18.02 8.03
N ILE A 153 18.06 -19.08 7.76
CA ILE A 153 19.52 -19.06 7.86
C ILE A 153 20.09 -18.90 6.44
N ASP A 154 20.27 -17.65 6.03
CA ASP A 154 20.86 -17.28 4.75
C ASP A 154 21.69 -16.01 4.93
N LYS A 155 22.95 -16.03 4.50
CA LYS A 155 23.89 -14.90 4.68
C LYS A 155 23.43 -13.60 3.98
N ASP A 156 22.58 -13.75 2.97
CA ASP A 156 22.07 -12.65 2.16
C ASP A 156 20.71 -12.13 2.69
N THR A 157 20.15 -12.76 3.73
CA THR A 157 19.00 -12.24 4.49
C THR A 157 19.46 -11.21 5.53
N SER A 158 18.78 -10.05 5.54
CA SER A 158 19.03 -8.97 6.49
C SER A 158 17.87 -8.77 7.46
N SER A 159 16.66 -9.16 7.05
CA SER A 159 15.48 -9.16 7.91
C SER A 159 14.74 -10.48 7.77
N SER A 160 14.48 -11.12 8.90
CA SER A 160 13.69 -12.33 9.00
C SER A 160 12.51 -12.18 9.98
N PHE A 161 12.42 -11.03 10.63
CA PHE A 161 11.29 -10.63 11.46
C PHE A 161 10.63 -9.37 10.90
N LEU A 162 9.31 -9.39 10.77
CA LEU A 162 8.51 -8.26 10.28
C LEU A 162 7.13 -8.15 10.96
N SER A 163 6.76 -6.91 11.29
CA SER A 163 5.43 -6.51 11.79
C SER A 163 4.74 -5.62 10.77
N PHE A 164 3.52 -5.96 10.36
CA PHE A 164 2.83 -5.22 9.29
C PHE A 164 1.30 -5.38 9.31
N SER A 165 0.59 -4.35 8.85
CA SER A 165 -0.87 -4.44 8.62
C SER A 165 -1.15 -5.22 7.34
N SER A 166 -2.19 -6.05 7.31
CA SER A 166 -2.45 -6.94 6.19
C SER A 166 -3.91 -7.46 6.20
N TYR A 167 -4.14 -8.53 5.44
CA TYR A 167 -5.44 -9.13 5.15
C TYR A 167 -5.37 -10.67 5.17
N PRO A 168 -6.50 -11.37 5.29
CA PRO A 168 -6.54 -12.83 5.19
C PRO A 168 -6.05 -13.36 3.83
N GLY A 169 -4.95 -14.13 3.84
CA GLY A 169 -4.41 -14.84 2.67
C GLY A 169 -3.39 -14.04 1.84
N PHE A 170 -3.20 -12.77 2.19
CA PHE A 170 -2.16 -11.94 1.62
C PHE A 170 -0.82 -12.32 2.26
N LEU A 171 0.25 -12.42 1.49
CA LEU A 171 1.58 -12.65 1.99
C LEU A 171 2.40 -11.35 1.97
N GLU A 172 1.70 -10.23 1.94
CA GLU A 172 2.21 -8.86 1.92
C GLU A 172 1.21 -7.95 2.68
N SER A 173 1.56 -6.68 2.83
CA SER A 173 0.73 -5.69 3.51
C SER A 173 -0.39 -5.18 2.62
N LEU A 174 -0.11 -4.99 1.32
CA LEU A 174 -0.90 -4.21 0.35
C LEU A 174 -0.95 -2.72 0.69
N ASP A 175 -1.08 -2.34 1.97
CA ASP A 175 -1.32 -0.97 2.40
C ASP A 175 -0.38 0.10 1.79
N ASP A 176 0.95 0.07 1.89
CA ASP A 176 1.82 -0.82 2.67
C ASP A 176 2.34 -0.13 3.96
N PHE A 177 2.40 -0.87 5.08
CA PHE A 177 3.08 -0.46 6.32
C PHE A 177 3.85 -1.66 6.89
N TYR A 178 5.18 -1.56 6.96
CA TYR A 178 6.04 -2.58 7.57
C TYR A 178 7.03 -1.97 8.55
N ILE A 179 7.29 -2.69 9.64
CA ILE A 179 8.43 -2.52 10.53
C ILE A 179 9.27 -3.79 10.42
N LEU A 180 10.54 -3.66 10.03
CA LEU A 180 11.45 -4.76 9.76
C LEU A 180 12.56 -4.79 10.81
N ASN A 181 12.97 -5.97 11.28
CA ASN A 181 14.06 -6.09 12.26
C ASN A 181 15.45 -5.69 11.72
N SER A 182 15.59 -5.41 10.43
CA SER A 182 16.76 -4.73 9.86
C SER A 182 16.87 -3.25 10.26
N GLY A 183 15.87 -2.71 10.99
CA GLY A 183 15.76 -1.30 11.34
C GLY A 183 15.12 -0.44 10.26
N LEU A 184 14.60 -1.06 9.20
CA LEU A 184 13.88 -0.39 8.12
C LEU A 184 12.38 -0.34 8.41
N VAL A 185 11.77 0.77 8.06
CA VAL A 185 10.32 0.94 7.95
C VAL A 185 9.98 1.16 6.48
N LEU A 186 8.95 0.48 5.98
CA LEU A 186 8.46 0.65 4.62
C LEU A 186 7.02 1.17 4.66
N LEU A 187 6.80 2.32 4.06
CA LEU A 187 5.47 2.85 3.74
C LEU A 187 5.31 2.97 2.23
N GLN A 188 4.07 3.08 1.75
CA GLN A 188 3.83 3.32 0.33
C GLN A 188 2.52 4.09 0.08
N THR A 189 2.44 4.88 -1.01
CA THR A 189 1.15 5.35 -1.56
C THR A 189 1.08 5.20 -3.07
N THR A 190 -0.07 4.78 -3.60
CA THR A 190 -0.19 4.31 -5.00
C THR A 190 -0.24 5.48 -5.96
N ASN A 191 0.66 5.53 -6.93
CA ASN A 191 0.57 6.48 -8.03
C ASN A 191 -0.28 5.88 -9.15
N SER A 192 -0.90 6.73 -9.95
CA SER A 192 -1.66 6.28 -11.12
C SER A 192 -0.83 6.50 -12.39
N VAL A 193 -0.82 5.52 -13.28
CA VAL A 193 -0.20 5.65 -14.60
C VAL A 193 -1.30 5.88 -15.63
N TYR A 194 -1.47 7.14 -16.03
CA TYR A 194 -2.47 7.55 -17.01
C TYR A 194 -1.99 7.40 -18.46
N ASN A 195 -0.69 7.22 -18.65
CA ASN A 195 -0.08 6.95 -19.94
C ASN A 195 -0.35 5.51 -20.39
N LYS A 196 -1.38 5.34 -21.23
CA LYS A 196 -1.78 4.04 -21.79
C LYS A 196 -0.68 3.37 -22.63
N THR A 197 0.27 4.12 -23.19
CA THR A 197 1.39 3.53 -23.94
C THR A 197 2.36 2.81 -23.02
N LEU A 198 2.60 3.34 -21.82
CA LEU A 198 3.40 2.66 -20.80
C LEU A 198 2.71 1.42 -20.26
N LEU A 199 1.40 1.47 -19.99
CA LEU A 199 0.66 0.31 -19.49
C LEU A 199 0.74 -0.90 -20.43
N LYS A 200 0.89 -0.69 -21.74
CA LYS A 200 1.08 -1.78 -22.73
C LYS A 200 2.41 -2.52 -22.59
N GLN A 201 3.37 -2.00 -21.82
CA GLN A 201 4.67 -2.63 -21.60
C GLN A 201 4.62 -3.68 -20.47
N VAL A 202 3.49 -3.82 -19.76
CA VAL A 202 3.31 -4.84 -18.73
C VAL A 202 3.26 -6.23 -19.37
N VAL A 203 4.17 -7.12 -18.96
CA VAL A 203 4.32 -8.48 -19.50
C VAL A 203 4.48 -9.51 -18.39
N PRO A 204 4.06 -10.78 -18.60
CA PRO A 204 4.16 -11.80 -17.57
C PRO A 204 5.60 -12.26 -17.25
N GLN A 205 6.60 -11.90 -18.07
CA GLN A 205 8.02 -12.16 -17.79
C GLN A 205 8.59 -11.08 -16.85
N SER A 206 7.97 -10.90 -15.70
CA SER A 206 8.33 -9.93 -14.67
C SER A 206 7.92 -10.45 -13.29
N LEU A 207 8.41 -9.82 -12.22
CA LEU A 207 7.97 -10.12 -10.85
C LEU A 207 6.91 -9.10 -10.42
N LEU A 208 5.78 -9.59 -9.90
CA LEU A 208 4.72 -8.75 -9.35
C LEU A 208 5.27 -7.92 -8.17
N ALA A 209 4.65 -6.77 -7.91
CA ALA A 209 5.11 -5.83 -6.89
C ALA A 209 5.18 -6.49 -5.50
N TRP A 210 4.17 -7.28 -5.12
CA TRP A 210 4.17 -7.96 -3.82
C TRP A 210 5.38 -8.89 -3.64
N GLN A 211 5.80 -9.58 -4.70
CA GLN A 211 6.98 -10.45 -4.68
C GLN A 211 8.25 -9.62 -4.49
N ARG A 212 8.40 -8.53 -5.25
CA ARG A 212 9.57 -7.65 -5.19
C ARG A 212 9.68 -6.94 -3.84
N VAL A 213 8.57 -6.46 -3.28
CA VAL A 213 8.51 -5.87 -1.93
C VAL A 213 8.97 -6.89 -0.89
N ARG A 214 8.46 -8.12 -0.95
CA ARG A 214 8.84 -9.18 0.00
C ARG A 214 10.32 -9.55 -0.08
N VAL A 215 10.87 -9.67 -1.27
CA VAL A 215 12.30 -9.94 -1.48
C VAL A 215 13.16 -8.78 -0.99
N ALA A 216 12.79 -7.53 -1.32
CA ALA A 216 13.50 -6.34 -0.86
C ALA A 216 13.48 -6.20 0.67
N ASN A 217 12.32 -6.42 1.31
CA ASN A 217 12.18 -6.39 2.77
C ASN A 217 13.09 -7.42 3.45
N MET A 218 13.21 -8.62 2.86
CA MET A 218 14.01 -9.70 3.43
C MET A 218 15.53 -9.46 3.28
N MET A 219 15.96 -8.88 2.17
CA MET A 219 17.38 -8.78 1.82
C MET A 219 18.04 -7.45 2.19
N ALA A 220 17.30 -6.34 2.21
CA ALA A 220 17.89 -5.01 2.31
C ALA A 220 18.38 -4.64 3.73
N ARG A 221 19.53 -3.97 3.78
CA ARG A 221 20.16 -3.42 5.00
C ARG A 221 19.96 -1.92 5.15
N ASP A 222 19.74 -1.22 4.04
CA ASP A 222 19.51 0.22 3.97
C ASP A 222 18.53 0.58 2.83
N GLY A 223 18.11 1.84 2.78
CA GLY A 223 17.14 2.32 1.79
C GLY A 223 17.61 2.24 0.34
N LYS A 224 18.92 2.40 0.08
CA LYS A 224 19.46 2.31 -1.28
C LYS A 224 19.42 0.88 -1.78
N GLN A 225 19.88 -0.06 -0.95
CA GLN A 225 19.86 -1.47 -1.28
C GLN A 225 18.42 -1.98 -1.47
N TRP A 226 17.48 -1.50 -0.65
CA TRP A 226 16.06 -1.80 -0.83
C TRP A 226 15.58 -1.38 -2.22
N ALA A 227 15.91 -0.16 -2.65
CA ALA A 227 15.53 0.36 -3.97
C ALA A 227 16.15 -0.46 -5.11
N GLU A 228 17.44 -0.80 -5.02
CA GLU A 228 18.15 -1.61 -6.02
C GLU A 228 17.56 -3.01 -6.15
N ILE A 229 17.21 -3.66 -5.04
CA ILE A 229 16.61 -5.00 -5.03
C ILE A 229 15.18 -4.95 -5.56
N PHE A 230 14.36 -4.02 -5.09
CA PHE A 230 12.99 -3.82 -5.56
C PHE A 230 12.91 -3.52 -7.06
N SER A 231 13.95 -2.89 -7.62
CA SER A 231 14.00 -2.51 -9.03
C SER A 231 14.16 -3.67 -10.01
N LYS A 232 14.65 -4.82 -9.53
CA LYS A 232 14.87 -5.99 -10.39
C LYS A 232 13.55 -6.56 -10.90
N TYR A 233 13.50 -6.82 -12.21
CA TYR A 233 12.33 -7.42 -12.89
C TYR A 233 11.02 -6.66 -12.67
N ASN A 234 11.09 -5.32 -12.64
CA ASN A 234 9.94 -4.42 -12.55
C ASN A 234 8.80 -4.85 -13.49
N SER A 235 7.62 -5.08 -12.92
CA SER A 235 6.41 -5.46 -13.67
C SER A 235 5.65 -4.29 -14.26
N GLY A 236 5.85 -3.06 -13.76
CA GLY A 236 4.97 -1.93 -14.10
C GLY A 236 3.56 -2.08 -13.55
N THR A 237 3.37 -2.94 -12.53
CA THR A 237 2.11 -3.15 -11.84
C THR A 237 2.25 -2.78 -10.37
N TYR A 238 1.16 -2.33 -9.78
CA TYR A 238 1.11 -1.66 -8.49
C TYR A 238 2.12 -0.50 -8.42
N ASN A 239 1.90 0.50 -9.27
CA ASN A 239 2.83 1.61 -9.47
C ASN A 239 2.76 2.60 -8.31
N ASN A 240 3.85 2.70 -7.56
CA ASN A 240 3.81 3.19 -6.18
C ASN A 240 4.94 4.18 -5.90
N GLN A 241 4.74 5.07 -4.93
CA GLN A 241 5.81 5.76 -4.21
C GLN A 241 6.06 5.05 -2.88
N TYR A 242 7.21 4.42 -2.75
CA TYR A 242 7.68 3.80 -1.51
C TYR A 242 8.57 4.78 -0.73
N MET A 243 8.37 4.81 0.59
CA MET A 243 9.21 5.53 1.54
C MET A 243 9.93 4.50 2.39
N VAL A 244 11.25 4.40 2.19
CA VAL A 244 12.11 3.50 2.96
C VAL A 244 12.83 4.33 4.02
N LEU A 245 12.36 4.24 5.25
CA LEU A 245 12.90 4.95 6.40
C LEU A 245 13.87 4.02 7.15
N ASP A 246 15.15 4.38 7.18
CA ASP A 246 16.17 3.66 7.94
C ASP A 246 16.35 4.28 9.32
N LEU A 247 15.72 3.66 10.33
CA LEU A 247 15.78 4.14 11.72
C LEU A 247 17.19 4.05 12.31
N LYS A 248 18.08 3.23 11.75
CA LYS A 248 19.49 3.15 12.17
C LYS A 248 20.27 4.44 11.89
N LYS A 249 19.73 5.33 11.04
CA LYS A 249 20.34 6.63 10.68
C LYS A 249 19.78 7.81 11.49
N VAL A 250 18.83 7.56 12.37
CA VAL A 250 18.20 8.58 13.21
C VAL A 250 18.97 8.69 14.53
N ASN A 251 19.57 9.86 14.79
CA ASN A 251 20.16 10.18 16.08
C ASN A 251 19.27 11.24 16.77
N LEU A 252 18.46 10.80 17.71
CA LEU A 252 17.53 11.69 18.42
C LEU A 252 18.28 12.83 19.11
N ASN A 253 17.66 14.01 19.17
CA ASN A 253 18.21 15.26 19.70
C ASN A 253 19.48 15.77 19.00
N TYR A 254 19.89 15.15 17.89
CA TYR A 254 21.13 15.49 17.20
C TYR A 254 20.93 15.71 15.70
N GLY A 255 20.40 14.72 14.98
CA GLY A 255 20.27 14.82 13.53
C GLY A 255 19.87 13.56 12.81
N LEU A 256 19.40 13.74 11.57
CA LEU A 256 19.11 12.65 10.64
C LEU A 256 20.32 12.45 9.72
N GLY A 257 20.99 11.30 9.84
CA GLY A 257 22.16 10.95 9.02
C GLY A 257 21.80 10.65 7.57
N LYS A 258 22.76 10.78 6.65
CA LYS A 258 22.56 10.42 5.23
C LYS A 258 22.07 8.96 5.12
N GLY A 259 21.06 8.76 4.29
CA GLY A 259 20.35 7.50 4.08
C GLY A 259 19.16 7.28 5.01
N THR A 260 18.77 8.26 5.85
CA THR A 260 17.58 8.13 6.71
C THR A 260 16.33 7.89 5.87
N LEU A 261 16.13 8.61 4.77
CA LEU A 261 14.96 8.43 3.92
C LEU A 261 15.37 8.23 2.45
N TYR A 262 14.89 7.13 1.86
CA TYR A 262 14.88 6.92 0.41
C TYR A 262 13.44 6.91 -0.11
N ILE A 263 13.25 7.57 -1.24
CA ILE A 263 11.99 7.59 -1.97
C ILE A 263 12.19 6.82 -3.26
N VAL A 264 11.33 5.84 -3.51
CA VAL A 264 11.39 4.96 -4.69
C VAL A 264 10.06 5.04 -5.41
N GLU A 265 10.07 5.37 -6.69
CA GLU A 265 8.87 5.47 -7.51
C GLU A 265 8.95 4.57 -8.74
N GLN A 266 7.86 3.85 -8.98
CA GLN A 266 7.75 2.90 -10.07
C GLN A 266 6.66 3.30 -11.06
N ILE A 267 6.98 3.11 -12.35
CA ILE A 267 6.04 3.00 -13.46
C ILE A 267 6.45 1.81 -14.35
N PRO A 268 5.64 1.41 -15.36
CA PRO A 268 6.12 0.46 -16.35
C PRO A 268 7.45 0.88 -16.95
N THR A 269 8.36 -0.08 -17.08
CA THR A 269 9.73 0.02 -17.62
C THR A 269 10.72 0.92 -16.87
N TYR A 270 10.29 1.72 -15.90
CA TYR A 270 11.16 2.69 -15.24
C TYR A 270 10.91 2.78 -13.73
N ILE A 271 12.00 2.78 -12.97
CA ILE A 271 12.01 3.06 -11.53
C ILE A 271 13.03 4.18 -11.30
N GLU A 272 12.64 5.14 -10.49
CA GLU A 272 13.50 6.21 -10.02
C GLU A 272 13.56 6.17 -8.50
N TYR A 273 14.76 6.32 -7.94
CA TYR A 273 14.92 6.44 -6.50
C TYR A 273 15.94 7.51 -6.14
N SER A 274 15.69 8.20 -5.03
CA SER A 274 16.56 9.24 -4.52
C SER A 274 16.58 9.25 -3.00
N GLU A 275 17.69 9.73 -2.44
CA GLU A 275 17.81 9.99 -1.02
C GLU A 275 17.18 11.36 -0.72
N GLN A 276 16.30 11.43 0.28
CA GLN A 276 15.51 12.62 0.63
C GLN A 276 15.63 13.02 2.10
N THR A 277 16.76 12.69 2.75
CA THR A 277 16.97 13.05 4.16
C THR A 277 17.02 14.57 4.35
N ASP A 278 17.60 15.30 3.39
CA ASP A 278 17.70 16.77 3.48
C ASP A 278 16.32 17.45 3.51
N VAL A 279 15.35 16.90 2.78
CA VAL A 279 13.95 17.34 2.84
C VAL A 279 13.35 16.99 4.20
N LEU A 280 13.53 15.74 4.66
CA LEU A 280 12.96 15.27 5.92
C LEU A 280 13.48 16.08 7.13
N ARG A 281 14.74 16.54 7.11
CA ARG A 281 15.30 17.43 8.15
C ARG A 281 14.55 18.75 8.30
N ARG A 282 13.79 19.19 7.29
CA ARG A 282 12.93 20.39 7.38
C ARG A 282 11.67 20.16 8.22
N GLY A 283 11.32 18.90 8.49
CA GLY A 283 10.26 18.57 9.43
C GLY A 283 9.41 17.38 9.00
N TYR A 284 9.24 17.12 7.70
CA TYR A 284 8.30 16.09 7.25
C TYR A 284 8.52 15.61 5.80
N TRP A 285 7.97 14.43 5.51
CA TRP A 285 7.74 13.91 4.16
C TRP A 285 6.29 13.45 4.01
N PRO A 286 5.47 14.10 3.17
CA PRO A 286 4.09 13.67 2.88
C PRO A 286 4.03 12.78 1.63
N SER A 287 3.03 11.89 1.56
CA SER A 287 2.75 11.09 0.37
C SER A 287 1.24 10.95 0.15
N TYR A 288 0.78 11.15 -1.09
CA TYR A 288 -0.65 11.34 -1.40
C TYR A 288 -1.01 11.00 -2.86
N ASN A 289 -0.45 9.92 -3.41
CA ASN A 289 -0.81 9.36 -4.73
C ASN A 289 -0.50 10.24 -5.96
N ILE A 290 0.43 11.18 -5.81
CA ILE A 290 0.99 11.96 -6.91
C ILE A 290 2.51 11.78 -6.85
N PRO A 291 3.15 11.39 -7.96
CA PRO A 291 4.58 11.13 -7.96
C PRO A 291 5.39 12.40 -7.73
N PHE A 292 6.45 12.25 -6.93
CA PHE A 292 7.39 13.30 -6.56
C PHE A 292 8.44 13.53 -7.63
N HIS A 293 9.05 12.46 -8.17
CA HIS A 293 10.09 12.60 -9.17
C HIS A 293 9.45 13.13 -10.46
N GLU A 294 9.95 14.28 -10.94
CA GLU A 294 9.37 15.01 -12.05
C GLU A 294 9.25 14.13 -13.31
N LYS A 295 10.26 13.29 -13.57
CA LYS A 295 10.24 12.38 -14.71
C LYS A 295 9.12 11.35 -14.60
N ILE A 296 8.91 10.76 -13.42
CA ILE A 296 7.80 9.84 -13.15
C ILE A 296 6.45 10.57 -13.33
N TYR A 297 6.32 11.78 -12.78
CA TYR A 297 5.12 12.63 -12.94
C TYR A 297 4.78 12.88 -14.41
N ASN A 298 5.78 13.31 -15.19
CA ASN A 298 5.64 13.61 -16.60
C ASN A 298 5.31 12.36 -17.43
N TRP A 299 6.06 11.28 -17.26
CA TRP A 299 5.88 10.04 -18.02
C TRP A 299 4.56 9.33 -17.72
N SER A 300 4.07 9.46 -16.49
CA SER A 300 2.77 8.93 -16.07
C SER A 300 1.58 9.71 -16.64
N GLY A 301 1.78 10.90 -17.18
CA GLY A 301 0.75 11.70 -17.84
C GLY A 301 0.00 12.69 -16.93
N TYR A 302 0.49 12.95 -15.71
CA TYR A 302 -0.13 13.93 -14.80
C TYR A 302 -0.19 15.37 -15.34
N PRO A 303 0.82 15.91 -16.08
CA PRO A 303 0.74 17.29 -16.58
C PRO A 303 -0.51 17.56 -17.44
N LEU A 304 -0.91 16.57 -18.26
CA LEU A 304 -2.10 16.68 -19.10
C LEU A 304 -3.38 16.74 -18.25
N LEU A 305 -3.45 15.93 -17.19
CA LEU A 305 -4.56 15.92 -16.24
C LEU A 305 -4.61 17.21 -15.43
N ALA A 306 -3.48 17.71 -14.95
CA ALA A 306 -3.42 18.99 -14.25
C ALA A 306 -3.94 20.14 -15.12
N LYS A 307 -3.56 20.15 -16.41
CA LYS A 307 -4.07 21.13 -17.39
C LYS A 307 -5.58 21.00 -17.65
N LYS A 308 -6.10 19.77 -17.70
CA LYS A 308 -7.50 19.49 -18.11
C LYS A 308 -8.51 19.50 -16.96
N LEU A 309 -8.12 18.96 -15.80
CA LEU A 309 -8.97 18.72 -14.64
C LEU A 309 -8.59 19.60 -13.43
N GLY A 310 -7.50 20.35 -13.53
CA GLY A 310 -7.07 21.31 -12.53
C GLY A 310 -6.08 20.75 -11.50
N LEU A 311 -5.83 21.57 -10.48
CA LEU A 311 -4.72 21.41 -9.55
C LEU A 311 -4.79 20.21 -8.60
N GLU A 312 -5.88 19.45 -8.58
CA GLU A 312 -5.93 18.19 -7.80
C GLU A 312 -4.95 17.13 -8.33
N TYR A 313 -4.44 17.29 -9.55
CA TYR A 313 -3.39 16.45 -10.14
C TYR A 313 -1.99 17.11 -10.10
N SER A 314 -1.87 18.29 -9.47
CA SER A 314 -0.58 18.91 -9.18
C SER A 314 -0.01 18.32 -7.90
N TYR A 315 1.27 17.96 -7.91
CA TYR A 315 1.97 17.48 -6.72
C TYR A 315 1.80 18.48 -5.56
N ASP A 316 2.15 19.74 -5.77
CA ASP A 316 2.13 20.74 -4.70
C ASP A 316 0.74 21.27 -4.31
N LEU A 317 -0.22 21.28 -5.24
CA LEU A 317 -1.46 22.06 -5.09
C LEU A 317 -2.73 21.20 -4.94
N SER A 318 -2.58 19.87 -4.89
CA SER A 318 -3.68 18.97 -4.51
C SER A 318 -4.17 19.24 -3.09
N SER A 319 -5.42 18.87 -2.81
CA SER A 319 -6.03 19.12 -1.49
C SER A 319 -5.20 18.57 -0.34
N ARG A 320 -4.72 17.33 -0.47
CA ARG A 320 -3.88 16.68 0.55
C ARG A 320 -2.52 17.34 0.70
N ALA A 321 -1.89 17.76 -0.39
CA ALA A 321 -0.63 18.49 -0.33
C ALA A 321 -0.78 19.81 0.44
N LYS A 322 -1.88 20.56 0.20
CA LYS A 322 -2.18 21.81 0.91
C LYS A 322 -2.46 21.58 2.39
N ILE A 323 -3.27 20.56 2.73
CA ILE A 323 -3.58 20.21 4.12
C ILE A 323 -2.31 19.81 4.86
N PHE A 324 -1.51 18.87 4.32
CA PHE A 324 -0.24 18.49 4.95
C PHE A 324 0.72 19.68 5.10
N ARG A 325 0.84 20.54 4.09
CA ARG A 325 1.70 21.73 4.16
C ARG A 325 1.28 22.69 5.27
N ARG A 326 -0.02 22.88 5.48
CA ARG A 326 -0.56 23.75 6.53
C ARG A 326 -0.42 23.11 7.92
N ASP A 327 -0.76 21.82 8.05
CA ASP A 327 -1.06 21.22 9.36
C ASP A 327 0.02 20.28 9.89
N GLN A 328 1.02 19.89 9.10
CA GLN A 328 2.08 18.98 9.60
C GLN A 328 2.84 19.54 10.80
N GLY A 329 2.89 20.87 10.96
CA GLY A 329 3.55 21.54 12.09
C GLY A 329 2.82 21.33 13.41
N GLU A 330 1.52 21.02 13.37
CA GLU A 330 0.70 20.75 14.55
C GLU A 330 0.93 19.34 15.11
N VAL A 331 1.67 18.49 14.39
CA VAL A 331 2.09 17.17 14.88
C VAL A 331 3.26 17.35 15.84
N THR A 332 2.96 17.26 17.12
CA THR A 332 3.91 17.42 18.23
C THR A 332 4.09 16.14 19.04
N ASP A 333 3.22 15.16 18.86
CA ASP A 333 3.20 13.89 19.59
C ASP A 333 2.44 12.79 18.83
N MET A 334 2.31 11.62 19.47
CA MET A 334 1.58 10.48 18.90
C MET A 334 0.08 10.78 18.71
N ALA A 335 -0.54 11.55 19.60
CA ALA A 335 -1.98 11.85 19.53
C ALA A 335 -2.31 12.76 18.35
N SER A 336 -1.52 13.82 18.17
CA SER A 336 -1.60 14.74 17.02
C SER A 336 -1.22 14.04 15.70
N MET A 337 -0.29 13.08 15.71
CA MET A 337 -0.01 12.24 14.54
C MET A 337 -1.19 11.33 14.18
N LYS A 338 -1.86 10.72 15.17
CA LYS A 338 -3.10 9.97 14.94
C LYS A 338 -4.18 10.87 14.36
N TYR A 339 -4.35 12.07 14.94
CA TYR A 339 -5.36 13.03 14.52
C TYR A 339 -5.18 13.45 13.06
N ILE A 340 -4.01 13.94 12.65
CA ILE A 340 -3.80 14.40 11.26
C ILE A 340 -4.03 13.27 10.24
N MET A 341 -3.68 12.03 10.59
CA MET A 341 -3.84 10.88 9.70
C MET A 341 -5.28 10.37 9.62
N ARG A 342 -6.13 10.77 10.56
CA ARG A 342 -7.58 10.56 10.58
C ARG A 342 -8.38 11.77 10.13
N TYR A 343 -7.73 12.91 9.89
CA TYR A 343 -8.35 14.18 9.55
C TYR A 343 -9.21 14.08 8.29
N ASN A 344 -10.43 14.62 8.38
CA ASN A 344 -11.31 14.77 7.23
C ASN A 344 -11.91 16.18 7.17
N ASN A 345 -12.76 16.51 8.14
CA ASN A 345 -13.43 17.81 8.34
C ASN A 345 -13.96 18.50 7.05
N TYR A 346 -14.35 17.75 6.02
CA TYR A 346 -14.58 18.29 4.67
C TYR A 346 -15.66 19.37 4.57
N MET A 347 -16.56 19.45 5.55
CA MET A 347 -17.63 20.46 5.63
C MET A 347 -17.10 21.84 6.00
N LYS A 348 -15.99 21.91 6.74
CA LYS A 348 -15.37 23.17 7.20
C LYS A 348 -14.00 23.41 6.57
N GLU A 349 -13.35 22.36 6.08
CA GLU A 349 -12.03 22.43 5.44
C GLU A 349 -12.12 23.14 4.07
N PRO A 350 -11.54 24.36 3.93
CA PRO A 350 -11.61 25.10 2.67
C PRO A 350 -10.90 24.39 1.51
N TYR A 351 -9.84 23.62 1.78
CA TYR A 351 -9.15 22.87 0.73
C TYR A 351 -9.97 21.70 0.19
N SER A 352 -10.90 21.16 0.98
CA SER A 352 -11.77 20.06 0.56
C SER A 352 -12.86 20.49 -0.42
N ARG A 353 -13.25 21.77 -0.41
CA ARG A 353 -14.31 22.33 -1.27
C ARG A 353 -15.62 21.55 -1.17
N GLY A 354 -15.94 21.06 0.04
CA GLY A 354 -17.15 20.26 0.31
C GLY A 354 -17.10 18.82 -0.22
N ASP A 355 -15.98 18.34 -0.76
CA ASP A 355 -15.81 16.95 -1.17
C ASP A 355 -15.17 16.13 -0.02
N PRO A 356 -15.85 15.08 0.50
CA PRO A 356 -15.38 14.29 1.63
C PRO A 356 -14.14 13.44 1.34
N CYS A 357 -13.65 13.43 0.11
CA CYS A 357 -12.43 12.75 -0.29
C CYS A 357 -11.28 13.68 -0.71
N ASN A 358 -11.49 15.00 -0.67
CA ASN A 358 -10.41 15.97 -0.85
C ASN A 358 -9.77 16.32 0.52
N THR A 359 -9.32 15.29 1.24
CA THR A 359 -8.79 15.40 2.61
C THR A 359 -7.83 14.25 2.93
N ILE A 360 -7.26 14.14 4.15
CA ILE A 360 -6.23 13.14 4.50
C ILE A 360 -6.81 11.74 4.70
N CYS A 361 -8.03 11.63 5.23
CA CYS A 361 -8.74 10.37 5.41
C CYS A 361 -10.13 10.43 4.76
N CYS A 362 -10.18 10.18 3.44
CA CYS A 362 -11.38 10.25 2.59
C CYS A 362 -12.58 9.43 3.09
N ARG A 363 -13.79 9.98 2.94
CA ARG A 363 -15.08 9.37 3.28
C ARG A 363 -16.05 9.43 2.10
N GLN A 364 -15.81 8.66 1.04
CA GLN A 364 -16.64 8.75 -0.17
C GLN A 364 -18.10 8.37 0.11
N ASP A 365 -18.32 7.50 1.09
CA ASP A 365 -19.65 7.13 1.51
C ASP A 365 -20.49 8.34 1.93
N LEU A 366 -19.87 9.44 2.36
CA LEU A 366 -20.52 10.71 2.70
C LEU A 366 -20.71 11.66 1.52
N SER A 367 -20.28 11.30 0.30
CA SER A 367 -20.48 12.12 -0.89
C SER A 367 -21.97 12.30 -1.16
N SER A 368 -22.42 13.55 -1.29
CA SER A 368 -23.81 13.87 -1.67
C SER A 368 -24.13 13.55 -3.12
N ARG A 369 -23.10 13.53 -3.99
CA ARG A 369 -23.26 13.29 -5.43
C ARG A 369 -23.23 11.80 -5.76
N ASN A 370 -22.17 11.12 -5.35
CA ASN A 370 -21.91 9.73 -5.72
C ASN A 370 -21.39 8.94 -4.51
N PRO A 371 -22.25 8.65 -3.51
CA PRO A 371 -21.85 7.90 -2.34
C PRO A 371 -21.42 6.48 -2.74
N SER A 372 -20.30 6.01 -2.18
CA SER A 372 -19.77 4.67 -2.44
C SER A 372 -19.06 4.16 -1.18
N PRO A 373 -19.10 2.84 -0.89
CA PRO A 373 -18.44 2.28 0.29
C PRO A 373 -16.94 2.15 0.02
N GLY A 374 -16.22 3.27 0.05
CA GLY A 374 -14.79 3.35 -0.17
C GLY A 374 -14.19 4.65 0.35
N GLY A 375 -12.89 4.66 0.50
CA GLY A 375 -12.15 5.76 1.12
C GLY A 375 -11.14 5.22 2.11
N CYS A 376 -10.70 6.09 3.00
CA CYS A 376 -9.79 5.76 4.09
C CYS A 376 -10.44 4.78 5.06
N TYR A 377 -9.77 3.68 5.39
CA TYR A 377 -10.33 2.65 6.29
C TYR A 377 -9.38 2.17 7.39
N ASP A 378 -8.22 2.80 7.55
CA ASP A 378 -7.36 2.54 8.69
C ASP A 378 -6.42 3.71 8.92
N THR A 379 -5.68 3.61 10.01
CA THR A 379 -4.42 4.30 10.21
C THR A 379 -3.50 3.39 11.01
N LYS A 380 -2.24 3.29 10.58
CA LYS A 380 -1.15 2.70 11.36
C LYS A 380 -0.16 3.81 11.66
N VAL A 381 0.34 3.88 12.89
CA VAL A 381 1.32 4.86 13.32
C VAL A 381 2.28 4.24 14.33
N ALA A 382 3.55 4.55 14.18
CA ALA A 382 4.57 4.25 15.16
C ALA A 382 5.60 5.38 15.20
N ASP A 383 6.47 5.28 16.19
CA ASP A 383 7.68 6.08 16.30
C ASP A 383 8.90 5.17 16.40
N ILE A 384 10.09 5.75 16.54
CA ILE A 384 11.33 4.97 16.63
C ILE A 384 11.35 4.02 17.83
N TYR A 385 10.74 4.39 18.95
CA TYR A 385 10.69 3.57 20.16
C TYR A 385 9.79 2.36 19.97
N LEU A 386 8.57 2.56 19.43
CA LEU A 386 7.65 1.48 19.12
C LEU A 386 8.22 0.55 18.05
N ALA A 387 8.86 1.08 17.00
CA ALA A 387 9.47 0.24 15.98
C ALA A 387 10.65 -0.60 16.49
N SER A 388 11.43 -0.11 17.46
CA SER A 388 12.49 -0.93 18.08
C SER A 388 11.94 -2.19 18.77
N GLN A 389 10.67 -2.17 19.16
CA GLN A 389 9.92 -3.29 19.74
C GLN A 389 8.96 -3.92 18.73
N SER A 390 9.13 -3.62 17.44
CA SER A 390 8.26 -4.09 16.35
C SER A 390 6.77 -3.87 16.61
N THR A 391 6.45 -2.74 17.23
CA THR A 391 5.12 -2.35 17.71
C THR A 391 4.58 -1.16 16.92
N ALA A 392 3.26 -1.07 16.77
CA ALA A 392 2.58 0.10 16.24
C ALA A 392 1.22 0.30 16.89
N HIS A 393 0.66 1.50 16.81
CA HIS A 393 -0.77 1.70 17.01
C HIS A 393 -1.51 1.55 15.69
N ALA A 394 -2.66 0.86 15.70
CA ALA A 394 -3.49 0.70 14.53
C ALA A 394 -4.98 0.85 14.88
N ILE A 395 -5.72 1.51 14.00
CA ILE A 395 -7.19 1.62 14.01
C ILE A 395 -7.72 1.02 12.70
N SER A 396 -8.84 0.30 12.78
CA SER A 396 -9.53 -0.27 11.61
C SER A 396 -10.91 0.35 11.47
N GLY A 397 -11.15 1.04 10.36
CA GLY A 397 -12.44 1.62 9.98
C GLY A 397 -12.34 3.01 9.35
N PRO A 398 -13.41 3.50 8.71
CA PRO A 398 -13.50 4.88 8.21
C PRO A 398 -13.52 5.90 9.34
N THR A 399 -13.12 7.14 9.06
CA THR A 399 -12.93 8.15 10.13
C THR A 399 -14.25 8.71 10.62
N ALA A 400 -14.45 8.66 11.94
CA ALA A 400 -15.54 9.32 12.65
C ALA A 400 -15.06 10.59 13.39
N GLU A 401 -13.80 10.99 13.16
CA GLU A 401 -13.24 12.24 13.70
C GLU A 401 -14.02 13.46 13.18
N ASP A 402 -13.85 14.59 13.86
CA ASP A 402 -14.45 15.88 13.50
C ASP A 402 -15.99 15.85 13.44
N GLY A 403 -16.61 14.94 14.21
CA GLY A 403 -18.06 14.77 14.28
C GLY A 403 -18.66 14.08 13.05
N LEU A 404 -17.85 13.39 12.24
CA LEU A 404 -18.36 12.60 11.12
C LEU A 404 -19.16 11.40 11.60
N PRO A 405 -20.25 11.02 10.92
CA PRO A 405 -21.04 9.87 11.31
C PRO A 405 -20.23 8.58 11.14
N VAL A 406 -20.36 7.69 12.12
CA VAL A 406 -19.87 6.32 12.09
C VAL A 406 -20.33 5.61 10.82
N PHE A 407 -19.49 4.77 10.24
CA PHE A 407 -19.85 3.98 9.06
C PHE A 407 -20.68 2.74 9.46
N HIS A 408 -21.79 2.54 8.75
CA HIS A 408 -22.67 1.37 8.85
C HIS A 408 -22.85 0.71 7.49
N TRP A 409 -22.76 -0.62 7.43
CA TRP A 409 -22.98 -1.37 6.18
C TRP A 409 -24.42 -1.35 5.70
N ASN A 410 -25.40 -1.11 6.57
CA ASN A 410 -26.82 -1.03 6.22
C ASN A 410 -27.10 -0.05 5.07
N ARG A 411 -26.33 1.04 4.98
CA ARG A 411 -26.41 2.04 3.91
C ARG A 411 -25.90 1.52 2.56
N PHE A 412 -25.03 0.50 2.58
CA PHE A 412 -24.43 -0.15 1.41
C PHE A 412 -24.62 -1.67 1.45
N ASN A 413 -25.80 -2.13 1.88
CA ASN A 413 -26.10 -3.53 2.18
C ASN A 413 -25.96 -4.51 0.99
N LYS A 414 -25.88 -4.00 -0.24
CA LYS A 414 -25.68 -4.81 -1.46
C LYS A 414 -24.21 -5.16 -1.72
N THR A 415 -23.26 -4.48 -1.09
CA THR A 415 -21.84 -4.79 -1.21
C THR A 415 -21.50 -5.96 -0.29
N LEU A 416 -20.89 -7.02 -0.81
CA LEU A 416 -20.48 -8.16 0.01
C LEU A 416 -19.40 -7.76 1.02
N HIS A 417 -19.62 -8.09 2.30
CA HIS A 417 -18.76 -7.74 3.44
C HIS A 417 -18.74 -8.88 4.48
N ARG A 418 -18.65 -10.13 4.02
CA ARG A 418 -18.62 -11.32 4.90
C ARG A 418 -17.48 -11.25 5.92
N GLY A 419 -17.76 -11.67 7.14
CA GLY A 419 -16.81 -11.69 8.24
C GLY A 419 -16.48 -10.30 8.83
N MET A 420 -17.09 -9.23 8.33
CA MET A 420 -16.89 -7.88 8.84
C MET A 420 -17.98 -7.48 9.86
N PRO A 421 -17.66 -6.60 10.83
CA PRO A 421 -18.67 -5.99 11.69
C PRO A 421 -19.62 -5.09 10.87
N GLU A 422 -20.85 -4.95 11.34
CA GLU A 422 -21.87 -4.07 10.71
C GLU A 422 -21.54 -2.57 10.89
N VAL A 423 -20.88 -2.22 12.00
CA VAL A 423 -20.59 -0.85 12.42
C VAL A 423 -19.09 -0.70 12.68
N TYR A 424 -18.50 0.39 12.20
CA TYR A 424 -17.08 0.68 12.38
C TYR A 424 -16.86 1.90 13.26
N ASN A 425 -16.73 1.66 14.57
CA ASN A 425 -16.46 2.67 15.59
C ASN A 425 -15.39 2.16 16.57
N PHE A 426 -14.25 1.76 16.03
CA PHE A 426 -13.13 1.21 16.79
C PHE A 426 -12.13 2.30 17.16
N ASP A 427 -11.41 2.09 18.26
CA ASP A 427 -10.28 2.93 18.66
C ASP A 427 -8.94 2.38 18.16
N PHE A 428 -7.88 3.19 18.29
CA PHE A 428 -6.52 2.72 18.13
C PHE A 428 -6.17 1.69 19.21
N ILE A 429 -5.62 0.56 18.79
CA ILE A 429 -5.04 -0.45 19.68
C ILE A 429 -3.55 -0.63 19.40
N THR A 430 -2.82 -1.15 20.38
CA THR A 430 -1.40 -1.47 20.26
C THR A 430 -1.21 -2.86 19.66
N MET A 431 -0.53 -2.93 18.53
CA MET A 431 -0.16 -4.16 17.84
C MET A 431 1.28 -4.50 18.18
N LYS A 432 1.51 -5.64 18.84
CA LYS A 432 2.84 -6.09 19.26
C LYS A 432 2.95 -7.62 19.18
N PRO A 433 4.14 -8.17 18.86
CA PRO A 433 4.40 -9.58 19.04
C PRO A 433 4.30 -9.96 20.52
N ILE A 434 3.85 -11.18 20.82
CA ILE A 434 3.68 -11.69 22.19
C ILE A 434 4.35 -13.06 22.42
N LEU A 435 4.94 -13.63 21.36
CA LEU A 435 5.61 -14.93 21.39
C LEU A 435 7.11 -14.76 21.55
#